data_AF-Q00912-F1
#
_entry.id   AF-Q00912-F1
#
_cell.length_a   1.000
_cell.length_b   1.000
_cell.length_c   1.000
_cell.angle_alpha   90.00
_cell.angle_beta   90.00
_cell.angle_gamma   90.00
#
_symmetry.space_group_name_H-M   'P 1'
#
loop_
_entity.id
_entity.type
_entity.pdbx_description
1 polymer ?
#
loop_
_entity_poly.entity_id
_entity_poly.type
_entity_poly.pdbx_seq_one_letter_code
_entity_poly.pdbx_strand_id
1 'polypeptide(L)'
;MIKTYQYRSILNSRNVGIRFLKTLSPSPHSKDPNSKSIFDIGTKLIVNPPPQMADNQYVTHPLFPHPKYSDEDCEAVHFVHREPKTIGDKIADRGVKFCRASFDFVTGYKKPKDVNGMLKSWEGTRYEMTEEKWLTRCIFLESVAGVPGMVAAFIRHLHSLRLLKRDKAWIETLLDEAYNERMHLLTFIKIGNPSWFTRFIIYMGQGVFANLFFLVYLIKPRYCHRFVGYLEEEAVSTYTHLIKDIDSKRLPKFDDVNLPEISWLYWTDLNEKSTFRDLIQRIRADESKHREVNHTLANLEQKKDRNPFALKVEDVPKEQQPDEYSLKTPHPEGWNREQMRL
;
A
#
# COMPACT_ATOMS: atom_id res chain seq x y z
N MET A 1 17.09 -94.17 -15.35
CA MET A 1 18.12 -94.00 -14.31
C MET A 1 17.59 -93.06 -13.22
N ILE A 2 17.19 -93.67 -12.10
CA ILE A 2 16.95 -93.18 -10.73
C ILE A 2 16.09 -91.91 -10.51
N LYS A 3 14.83 -92.16 -10.11
CA LYS A 3 14.04 -91.33 -9.18
C LYS A 3 14.10 -91.98 -7.80
N THR A 4 14.32 -91.21 -6.72
CA THR A 4 13.78 -91.55 -5.38
C THR A 4 13.68 -90.31 -4.49
N TYR A 5 12.61 -90.33 -3.69
CA TYR A 5 12.10 -89.29 -2.81
C TYR A 5 12.74 -89.30 -1.40
N GLN A 6 12.80 -88.09 -0.82
CA GLN A 6 12.66 -87.67 0.59
C GLN A 6 13.19 -88.54 1.76
N TYR A 7 13.96 -87.88 2.65
CA TYR A 7 13.73 -87.97 4.10
C TYR A 7 14.12 -86.66 4.82
N ARG A 8 13.26 -86.22 5.74
CA ARG A 8 13.44 -85.08 6.65
C ARG A 8 14.44 -85.43 7.76
N SER A 9 15.24 -84.46 8.21
CA SER A 9 15.67 -84.40 9.62
C SER A 9 15.58 -82.98 10.15
N ILE A 10 14.83 -82.86 11.24
CA ILE A 10 14.59 -81.67 12.05
C ILE A 10 15.79 -81.47 12.96
N LEU A 11 16.38 -80.28 12.97
CA LEU A 11 17.20 -79.80 14.09
C LEU A 11 16.68 -78.44 14.56
N ASN A 12 16.13 -78.49 15.77
CA ASN A 12 15.79 -77.37 16.64
C ASN A 12 17.07 -76.68 17.12
N SER A 13 17.15 -75.35 17.00
CA SER A 13 17.61 -74.50 18.11
C SER A 13 17.21 -73.03 17.88
N ARG A 14 16.15 -72.65 18.59
CA ARG A 14 15.98 -71.39 19.34
C ARG A 14 16.79 -70.18 18.88
N ASN A 15 16.14 -69.30 18.13
CA ASN A 15 16.29 -67.85 18.27
C ASN A 15 14.88 -67.22 18.23
N VAL A 16 14.23 -67.23 19.39
CA VAL A 16 12.97 -66.54 19.66
C VAL A 16 13.31 -65.31 20.48
N GLY A 17 13.02 -64.13 19.95
CA GLY A 17 13.03 -62.88 20.72
C GLY A 17 13.76 -61.75 20.01
N ILE A 18 13.07 -61.08 19.08
CA ILE A 18 12.92 -59.62 18.96
C ILE A 18 11.87 -59.43 17.86
N ARG A 19 10.62 -59.34 18.27
CA ARG A 19 9.48 -59.01 17.43
C ARG A 19 8.59 -58.12 18.29
N PHE A 20 8.81 -56.81 18.27
CA PHE A 20 7.85 -55.75 18.59
C PHE A 20 8.57 -54.38 18.61
N LEU A 21 8.92 -53.89 17.43
CA LEU A 21 9.13 -52.47 17.13
C LEU A 21 8.58 -52.22 15.73
N LYS A 22 7.25 -52.31 15.62
CA LYS A 22 6.46 -51.82 14.49
C LYS A 22 5.41 -50.88 15.07
N THR A 23 5.85 -49.71 15.50
CA THR A 23 4.96 -48.63 15.94
C THR A 23 5.53 -47.31 15.46
N LEU A 24 4.82 -46.73 14.48
CA LEU A 24 4.83 -45.32 14.11
C LEU A 24 6.09 -44.81 13.40
N SER A 25 6.34 -45.28 12.17
CA SER A 25 6.86 -44.35 11.16
C SER A 25 5.75 -43.34 10.86
N PRO A 26 5.98 -42.03 10.98
CA PRO A 26 5.04 -41.06 10.45
C PRO A 26 4.97 -41.29 8.94
N SER A 27 3.77 -41.62 8.45
CA SER A 27 3.48 -41.54 7.02
C SER A 27 3.91 -40.16 6.54
N PRO A 28 4.68 -40.03 5.45
CA PRO A 28 4.87 -38.74 4.84
C PRO A 28 3.48 -38.33 4.35
N HIS A 29 2.79 -37.49 5.13
CA HIS A 29 1.69 -36.72 4.61
C HIS A 29 2.26 -35.97 3.40
N SER A 30 1.94 -36.47 2.22
CA SER A 30 1.89 -35.67 1.01
C SER A 30 0.97 -34.51 1.36
N LYS A 31 1.57 -33.38 1.77
CA LYS A 31 0.85 -32.13 1.80
C LYS A 31 0.34 -31.96 0.38
N ASP A 32 -0.97 -32.03 0.24
CA ASP A 32 -1.65 -31.73 -1.01
C ASP A 32 -1.05 -30.41 -1.50
N PRO A 33 -0.43 -30.34 -2.69
CA PRO A 33 0.23 -29.13 -3.18
C PRO A 33 -0.76 -27.94 -3.28
N ASN A 34 -2.07 -28.21 -3.22
CA ASN A 34 -3.13 -27.22 -3.15
C ASN A 34 -3.65 -26.91 -1.73
N SER A 35 -3.13 -27.54 -0.67
CA SER A 35 -3.43 -27.19 0.72
C SER A 35 -2.76 -25.84 1.04
N LYS A 36 -3.43 -24.76 0.65
CA LYS A 36 -3.04 -23.41 1.05
C LYS A 36 -3.18 -23.28 2.55
N SER A 37 -2.11 -22.82 3.21
CA SER A 37 -2.12 -22.49 4.63
C SER A 37 -3.31 -21.57 4.92
N ILE A 38 -4.04 -21.83 6.02
CA ILE A 38 -5.07 -20.90 6.49
C ILE A 38 -4.48 -19.51 6.82
N PHE A 39 -3.16 -19.42 7.01
CA PHE A 39 -2.40 -18.19 7.23
C PHE A 39 -1.74 -17.64 5.95
N ASP A 40 -2.22 -18.04 4.76
CA ASP A 40 -1.75 -17.48 3.48
C ASP A 40 -2.02 -15.97 3.43
N ILE A 41 -0.98 -15.15 3.26
CA ILE A 41 -1.11 -13.70 3.11
C ILE A 41 -1.26 -13.26 1.63
N GLY A 42 -1.19 -14.21 0.69
CA GLY A 42 -1.17 -13.91 -0.74
C GLY A 42 -2.48 -13.32 -1.27
N THR A 43 -2.33 -12.47 -2.27
CA THR A 43 -3.43 -11.95 -3.10
C THR A 43 -3.42 -12.69 -4.43
N LYS A 44 -4.58 -13.15 -4.90
CA LYS A 44 -4.67 -13.74 -6.25
C LYS A 44 -4.90 -12.62 -7.28
N LEU A 45 -4.09 -12.60 -8.34
CA LEU A 45 -4.34 -11.73 -9.50
C LEU A 45 -5.64 -12.16 -10.20
N ILE A 46 -6.44 -11.18 -10.60
CA ILE A 46 -7.66 -11.33 -11.37
C ILE A 46 -7.43 -10.63 -12.71
N VAL A 47 -7.24 -11.41 -13.77
CA VAL A 47 -7.03 -10.88 -15.12
C VAL A 47 -8.35 -10.45 -15.76
N ASN A 48 -9.43 -11.19 -15.49
CA ASN A 48 -10.77 -10.90 -15.95
C ASN A 48 -11.75 -11.01 -14.77
N PRO A 49 -12.15 -9.89 -14.16
CA PRO A 49 -13.02 -9.93 -12.99
C PRO A 49 -14.37 -10.58 -13.34
N PRO A 50 -14.83 -11.56 -12.53
CA PRO A 50 -16.11 -12.20 -12.75
C PRO A 50 -17.24 -11.16 -12.61
N PRO A 51 -18.41 -11.35 -13.26
CA PRO A 51 -19.51 -10.39 -13.23
C PRO A 51 -19.95 -9.98 -11.82
N GLN A 52 -19.81 -10.86 -10.82
CA GLN A 52 -20.15 -10.54 -9.43
C GLN A 52 -19.23 -9.50 -8.79
N MET A 53 -18.04 -9.26 -9.35
CA MET A 53 -17.14 -8.18 -8.93
C MET A 53 -17.41 -6.87 -9.67
N ALA A 54 -18.21 -6.88 -10.74
CA ALA A 54 -18.68 -5.66 -11.39
C ALA A 54 -19.78 -5.03 -10.51
N ASP A 55 -19.39 -4.08 -9.67
CA ASP A 55 -20.27 -3.29 -8.82
C ASP A 55 -20.57 -1.92 -9.45
N ASN A 56 -20.44 -1.85 -10.78
CA ASN A 56 -20.56 -0.63 -11.59
C ASN A 56 -21.92 0.08 -11.38
N GLN A 57 -22.95 -0.66 -10.99
CA GLN A 57 -24.26 -0.13 -10.59
C GLN A 57 -24.21 0.84 -9.39
N TYR A 58 -23.16 0.77 -8.58
CA TYR A 58 -22.93 1.65 -7.42
C TYR A 58 -21.93 2.76 -7.71
N VAL A 59 -21.42 2.88 -8.94
CA VAL A 59 -20.52 3.97 -9.30
C VAL A 59 -21.32 5.26 -9.43
N THR A 60 -20.95 6.25 -8.64
CA THR A 60 -21.52 7.60 -8.65
C THR A 60 -20.48 8.61 -9.10
N HIS A 61 -20.91 9.83 -9.41
CA HIS A 61 -19.97 10.94 -9.57
C HIS A 61 -19.11 11.09 -8.31
N PRO A 62 -17.77 11.21 -8.43
CA PRO A 62 -16.90 11.34 -7.28
C PRO A 62 -17.16 12.65 -6.54
N LEU A 63 -17.29 12.58 -5.21
CA LEU A 63 -17.47 13.77 -4.38
C LEU A 63 -16.28 14.73 -4.50
N PHE A 64 -15.08 14.17 -4.65
CA PHE A 64 -13.84 14.87 -4.95
C PHE A 64 -13.34 14.41 -6.32
N PRO A 65 -13.62 15.17 -7.40
CA PRO A 65 -13.15 14.82 -8.75
C PRO A 65 -11.63 14.83 -8.83
N HIS A 66 -11.06 13.81 -9.46
CA HIS A 66 -9.60 13.70 -9.62
C HIS A 66 -9.06 14.77 -10.61
N PRO A 67 -7.95 15.45 -10.28
CA PRO A 67 -7.29 16.38 -11.20
C PRO A 67 -6.60 15.67 -12.36
N LYS A 68 -6.71 16.21 -13.58
CA LYS A 68 -5.98 15.62 -14.72
C LYS A 68 -4.48 15.89 -14.63
N TYR A 69 -3.68 14.84 -14.76
CA TYR A 69 -2.23 14.92 -14.88
C TYR A 69 -1.79 14.54 -16.31
N SER A 70 -0.77 15.21 -16.84
CA SER A 70 -0.17 14.76 -18.10
C SER A 70 0.76 13.57 -17.87
N ASP A 71 0.99 12.78 -18.90
CA ASP A 71 1.94 11.66 -18.83
C ASP A 71 3.35 12.16 -18.48
N GLU A 72 3.76 13.32 -19.00
CA GLU A 72 5.07 13.90 -18.69
C GLU A 72 5.19 14.29 -17.22
N ASP A 73 4.15 14.93 -16.67
CA ASP A 73 4.11 15.33 -15.26
C ASP A 73 4.15 14.09 -14.34
N CYS A 74 3.38 13.05 -14.68
CA CYS A 74 3.38 11.77 -13.95
C CYS A 74 4.75 11.07 -14.00
N GLU A 75 5.43 11.07 -15.15
CA GLU A 75 6.74 10.43 -15.32
C GLU A 75 7.83 11.16 -14.52
N ALA A 76 7.75 12.49 -14.41
CA ALA A 76 8.70 13.32 -13.66
C ALA A 76 8.67 13.11 -12.13
N VAL A 77 7.62 12.48 -11.60
CA VAL A 77 7.51 12.14 -10.17
C VAL A 77 8.63 11.20 -9.74
N HIS A 78 9.34 11.58 -8.68
CA HIS A 78 10.42 10.79 -8.11
C HIS A 78 10.45 10.82 -6.58
N PHE A 79 11.15 9.83 -6.02
CA PHE A 79 11.39 9.74 -4.59
C PHE A 79 12.28 10.90 -4.11
N VAL A 80 11.86 11.51 -3.01
CA VAL A 80 12.60 12.55 -2.28
C VAL A 80 12.34 12.30 -0.81
N HIS A 81 13.38 12.40 0.01
CA HIS A 81 13.31 12.24 1.46
C HIS A 81 13.55 13.57 2.14
N ARG A 82 12.62 14.03 2.98
CA ARG A 82 12.79 15.20 3.81
C ARG A 82 13.59 14.87 5.07
N GLU A 83 14.69 15.60 5.27
CA GLU A 83 15.50 15.45 6.48
C GLU A 83 14.70 15.71 7.78
N PRO A 84 14.68 14.78 8.76
CA PRO A 84 13.98 14.98 10.03
C PRO A 84 14.68 16.01 10.94
N LYS A 85 14.15 17.23 10.99
CA LYS A 85 14.76 18.36 11.74
C LYS A 85 14.37 18.37 13.22
N THR A 86 13.08 18.33 13.50
CA THR A 86 12.55 18.45 14.87
C THR A 86 12.48 17.09 15.59
N ILE A 87 12.26 17.10 16.91
CA ILE A 87 12.00 15.86 17.67
C ILE A 87 10.78 15.12 17.11
N GLY A 88 9.73 15.86 16.75
CA GLY A 88 8.53 15.29 16.13
C GLY A 88 8.82 14.61 14.81
N ASP A 89 9.63 15.25 13.97
CA ASP A 89 10.04 14.66 12.69
C ASP A 89 10.83 13.37 12.90
N LYS A 90 11.78 13.36 13.84
CA LYS A 90 12.58 12.18 14.16
C LYS A 90 11.72 11.03 14.71
N ILE A 91 10.69 11.33 15.49
CA ILE A 91 9.74 10.32 15.99
C ILE A 91 8.92 9.76 14.82
N ALA A 92 8.36 10.64 13.98
CA ALA A 92 7.55 10.26 12.83
C ALA A 92 8.33 9.40 11.83
N ASP A 93 9.52 9.85 11.42
CA ASP A 93 10.42 9.15 10.50
C ASP A 93 10.80 7.75 11.01
N ARG A 94 11.21 7.65 12.28
CA ARG A 94 11.52 6.35 12.91
C ARG A 94 10.30 5.45 13.00
N GLY A 95 9.13 6.02 13.28
CA GLY A 95 7.86 5.29 13.31
C GLY A 95 7.56 4.66 11.95
N VAL A 96 7.64 5.44 10.87
CA VAL A 96 7.44 4.94 9.50
C VAL A 96 8.47 3.87 9.15
N LYS A 97 9.76 4.11 9.42
CA LYS A 97 10.83 3.13 9.17
C LYS A 97 10.61 1.82 9.91
N PHE A 98 10.13 1.87 11.16
CA PHE A 98 9.79 0.68 11.94
C PHE A 98 8.60 -0.08 11.34
N CYS A 99 7.50 0.62 11.01
CA CYS A 99 6.33 0.03 10.38
C CYS A 99 6.70 -0.63 9.05
N ARG A 100 7.45 0.08 8.20
CA ARG A 100 7.92 -0.43 6.91
C ARG A 100 8.83 -1.64 7.07
N ALA A 101 9.82 -1.59 7.97
CA ALA A 101 10.72 -2.72 8.19
C ALA A 101 9.95 -3.98 8.64
N SER A 102 8.98 -3.82 9.52
CA SER A 102 8.12 -4.91 9.99
C SER A 102 7.28 -5.48 8.85
N PHE A 103 6.64 -4.61 8.07
CA PHE A 103 5.78 -5.01 6.95
C PHE A 103 6.57 -5.65 5.80
N ASP A 104 7.72 -5.08 5.43
CA ASP A 104 8.64 -5.60 4.42
C ASP A 104 9.15 -6.99 4.83
N PHE A 105 9.46 -7.18 6.12
CA PHE A 105 9.86 -8.47 6.64
C PHE A 105 8.75 -9.52 6.52
N VAL A 106 7.50 -9.19 6.88
CA VAL A 106 6.37 -10.13 6.81
C VAL A 106 6.01 -10.47 5.36
N THR A 107 5.94 -9.47 4.48
CA THR A 107 5.54 -9.64 3.08
C THR A 107 6.65 -10.20 2.19
N GLY A 108 7.89 -10.25 2.70
CA GLY A 108 9.04 -10.69 1.92
C GLY A 108 9.38 -9.69 0.82
N TYR A 109 9.33 -8.39 1.13
CA TYR A 109 9.81 -7.32 0.28
C TYR A 109 11.20 -6.88 0.74
N LYS A 110 12.07 -6.46 -0.20
CA LYS A 110 13.37 -5.87 0.12
C LYS A 110 13.54 -4.56 -0.61
N LYS A 111 13.56 -3.45 0.13
CA LYS A 111 13.76 -2.12 -0.45
C LYS A 111 15.15 -2.04 -1.13
N PRO A 112 15.19 -1.68 -2.42
CA PRO A 112 16.44 -1.37 -3.10
C PRO A 112 17.17 -0.18 -2.46
N LYS A 113 18.51 -0.17 -2.49
CA LYS A 113 19.30 0.97 -1.99
C LYS A 113 19.46 2.09 -3.00
N ASP A 114 19.41 1.77 -4.28
CA ASP A 114 19.60 2.68 -5.40
C ASP A 114 18.80 2.21 -6.62
N VAL A 115 18.87 2.98 -7.70
CA VAL A 115 18.19 2.69 -8.97
C VAL A 115 18.61 1.35 -9.58
N ASN A 116 19.89 0.98 -9.51
CA ASN A 116 20.36 -0.31 -10.01
C ASN A 116 19.81 -1.46 -9.16
N GLY A 117 19.68 -1.22 -7.86
CA GLY A 117 19.02 -2.12 -6.93
C GLY A 117 17.58 -2.38 -7.31
N MET A 118 16.84 -1.41 -7.86
CA MET A 118 15.44 -1.59 -8.28
C MET A 118 15.33 -2.57 -9.47
N LEU A 119 16.42 -2.76 -10.22
CA LEU A 119 16.48 -3.75 -11.31
C LEU A 119 17.18 -5.03 -10.86
N LYS A 120 17.58 -5.17 -9.60
CA LYS A 120 18.21 -6.41 -9.14
C LYS A 120 17.16 -7.50 -9.07
N SER A 121 17.35 -8.61 -9.77
CA SER A 121 16.45 -9.76 -9.61
C SER A 121 16.75 -10.47 -8.29
N TRP A 122 15.68 -10.86 -7.58
CA TRP A 122 15.72 -11.72 -6.41
C TRP A 122 15.12 -13.09 -6.71
N GLU A 123 15.07 -13.47 -7.99
CA GLU A 123 14.50 -14.72 -8.51
C GLU A 123 14.93 -15.94 -7.69
N GLY A 124 13.94 -16.76 -7.34
CA GLY A 124 14.15 -17.96 -6.52
C GLY A 124 14.37 -17.68 -5.03
N THR A 125 14.34 -16.43 -4.59
CA THR A 125 14.41 -16.07 -3.17
C THR A 125 13.06 -15.58 -2.65
N ARG A 126 12.91 -15.54 -1.32
CA ARG A 126 11.70 -14.97 -0.69
C ARG A 126 11.44 -13.50 -1.05
N TYR A 127 12.44 -12.79 -1.59
CA TYR A 127 12.37 -11.36 -1.93
C TYR A 127 11.99 -11.11 -3.39
N GLU A 128 11.82 -12.16 -4.19
CA GLU A 128 11.25 -12.04 -5.53
C GLU A 128 9.85 -11.42 -5.44
N MET A 129 9.60 -10.40 -6.25
CA MET A 129 8.32 -9.70 -6.30
C MET A 129 7.56 -10.20 -7.53
N THR A 130 6.47 -10.94 -7.28
CA THR A 130 5.49 -11.34 -8.30
C THR A 130 4.32 -10.37 -8.33
N GLU A 131 3.46 -10.46 -9.35
CA GLU A 131 2.25 -9.64 -9.45
C GLU A 131 1.36 -9.79 -8.20
N GLU A 132 1.22 -11.01 -7.71
CA GLU A 132 0.46 -11.33 -6.50
C GLU A 132 1.04 -10.66 -5.25
N LYS A 133 2.37 -10.66 -5.09
CA LYS A 133 3.03 -10.01 -3.94
C LYS A 133 2.92 -8.48 -4.02
N TRP A 134 3.02 -7.92 -5.21
CA TRP A 134 2.78 -6.49 -5.43
C TRP A 134 1.34 -6.12 -5.05
N LEU A 135 0.35 -6.88 -5.52
CA LEU A 135 -1.05 -6.64 -5.15
C LEU A 135 -1.33 -6.83 -3.66
N THR A 136 -0.72 -7.82 -3.00
CA THR A 136 -0.79 -7.95 -1.54
C THR A 136 -0.28 -6.70 -0.83
N ARG A 137 0.86 -6.17 -1.29
CA ARG A 137 1.46 -4.97 -0.72
C ARG A 137 0.58 -3.75 -0.91
N CYS A 138 0.14 -3.46 -2.14
CA CYS A 138 -0.70 -2.29 -2.41
C CYS A 138 -2.02 -2.37 -1.65
N ILE A 139 -2.78 -3.47 -1.79
CA ILE A 139 -4.09 -3.62 -1.11
C ILE A 139 -3.96 -3.45 0.40
N PHE A 140 -2.91 -4.00 1.02
CA PHE A 140 -2.72 -3.84 2.45
C PHE A 140 -2.41 -2.40 2.84
N LEU A 141 -1.48 -1.74 2.15
CA LEU A 141 -1.06 -0.38 2.50
C LEU A 141 -2.19 0.62 2.23
N GLU A 142 -2.87 0.54 1.08
CA GLU A 142 -4.01 1.39 0.74
C GLU A 142 -5.19 1.23 1.69
N SER A 143 -5.36 0.03 2.28
CA SER A 143 -6.39 -0.17 3.31
C SER A 143 -6.12 0.60 4.61
N VAL A 144 -4.88 1.02 4.85
CA VAL A 144 -4.50 1.80 6.02
C VAL A 144 -4.31 3.28 5.67
N ALA A 145 -3.86 3.59 4.45
CA ALA A 145 -3.56 4.94 3.99
C ALA A 145 -4.78 5.87 3.93
N GLY A 146 -6.00 5.34 3.70
CA GLY A 146 -7.23 6.14 3.80
C GLY A 146 -7.68 6.53 5.22
N VAL A 147 -7.01 6.03 6.27
CA VAL A 147 -7.42 6.28 7.67
C VAL A 147 -6.96 7.65 8.20
N PRO A 148 -5.69 8.08 8.05
CA PRO A 148 -5.19 9.33 8.59
C PRO A 148 -5.99 10.57 8.20
N GLY A 149 -6.23 10.78 6.91
CA GLY A 149 -7.01 11.93 6.39
C GLY A 149 -8.41 11.97 7.00
N MET A 150 -9.10 10.82 7.05
CA MET A 150 -10.45 10.71 7.61
C MET A 150 -10.48 11.03 9.11
N VAL A 151 -9.54 10.48 9.89
CA VAL A 151 -9.45 10.73 11.34
C VAL A 151 -9.11 12.20 11.61
N ALA A 152 -8.16 12.76 10.87
CA ALA A 152 -7.76 14.16 10.98
C ALA A 152 -8.93 15.09 10.65
N ALA A 153 -9.62 14.85 9.53
CA ALA A 153 -10.82 15.58 9.13
C ALA A 153 -11.92 15.48 10.18
N PHE A 154 -12.22 14.29 10.70
CA PHE A 154 -13.22 14.07 11.75
C PHE A 154 -12.92 14.88 13.01
N ILE A 155 -11.69 14.83 13.52
CA ILE A 155 -11.30 15.56 14.74
C ILE A 155 -11.42 17.08 14.53
N ARG A 156 -10.97 17.57 13.36
CA ARG A 156 -11.05 18.99 12.99
C ARG A 156 -12.49 19.45 12.78
N HIS A 157 -13.33 18.61 12.18
CA HIS A 157 -14.76 18.84 12.02
C HIS A 157 -15.45 19.02 13.37
N LEU A 158 -15.25 18.08 14.30
CA LEU A 158 -15.77 18.21 15.66
C LEU A 158 -15.23 19.46 16.36
N HIS A 159 -13.99 19.89 16.07
CA HIS A 159 -13.39 21.09 16.64
C HIS A 159 -14.08 22.36 16.15
N SER A 160 -14.32 22.45 14.84
CA SER A 160 -15.05 23.53 14.19
C SER A 160 -16.46 23.67 14.76
N LEU A 161 -17.19 22.55 14.88
CA LEU A 161 -18.55 22.53 15.45
C LEU A 161 -18.57 22.95 16.92
N ARG A 162 -17.77 22.30 17.78
CA ARG A 162 -17.85 22.54 19.24
C ARG A 162 -17.39 23.93 19.67
N LEU A 163 -16.55 24.58 18.86
CA LEU A 163 -16.07 25.93 19.11
C LEU A 163 -16.78 26.99 18.27
N LEU A 164 -17.71 26.61 17.38
CA LEU A 164 -18.40 27.50 16.44
C LEU A 164 -17.43 28.38 15.62
N LYS A 165 -16.36 27.76 15.10
CA LYS A 165 -15.29 28.44 14.36
C LYS A 165 -15.08 27.84 12.99
N ARG A 166 -14.71 28.68 12.01
CA ARG A 166 -14.20 28.23 10.70
C ARG A 166 -12.96 27.36 10.90
N ASP A 167 -12.88 26.26 10.16
CA ASP A 167 -11.73 25.33 10.18
C ASP A 167 -10.52 25.83 9.39
N LYS A 168 -10.72 26.84 8.53
CA LYS A 168 -9.71 27.44 7.64
C LYS A 168 -9.26 26.49 6.52
N ALA A 169 -10.24 25.77 5.97
CA ALA A 169 -10.13 24.94 4.77
C ALA A 169 -9.22 23.70 4.89
N TRP A 170 -9.06 23.13 6.08
CA TRP A 170 -8.28 21.91 6.27
C TRP A 170 -9.12 20.64 6.04
N ILE A 171 -10.37 20.63 6.50
CA ILE A 171 -11.24 19.44 6.46
C ILE A 171 -11.41 18.90 5.04
N GLU A 172 -11.62 19.77 4.05
CA GLU A 172 -11.89 19.35 2.66
C GLU A 172 -10.70 18.62 2.05
N THR A 173 -9.49 19.19 2.07
CA THR A 173 -8.25 18.52 1.61
C THR A 173 -8.02 17.18 2.32
N LEU A 174 -8.28 17.09 3.63
CA LEU A 174 -8.08 15.84 4.38
C LEU A 174 -9.13 14.76 4.04
N LEU A 175 -10.35 15.16 3.69
CA LEU A 175 -11.38 14.26 3.19
C LEU A 175 -11.10 13.84 1.75
N ASP A 176 -10.57 14.75 0.93
CA ASP A 176 -10.15 14.48 -0.46
C ASP A 176 -9.04 13.42 -0.48
N GLU A 177 -7.97 13.62 0.29
CA GLU A 177 -6.89 12.63 0.47
C GLU A 177 -7.46 11.26 0.88
N ALA A 178 -8.28 11.19 1.95
CA ALA A 178 -8.86 9.93 2.39
C ALA A 178 -9.80 9.29 1.35
N TYR A 179 -10.44 10.11 0.50
CA TYR A 179 -11.25 9.62 -0.61
C TYR A 179 -10.36 9.04 -1.72
N ASN A 180 -9.29 9.74 -2.10
CA ASN A 180 -8.34 9.33 -3.12
C ASN A 180 -7.66 7.99 -2.77
N GLU A 181 -7.14 7.85 -1.55
CA GLU A 181 -6.58 6.61 -1.00
C GLU A 181 -7.58 5.44 -1.06
N ARG A 182 -8.86 5.72 -0.76
CA ARG A 182 -9.92 4.71 -0.88
C ARG A 182 -10.16 4.31 -2.33
N MET A 183 -10.03 5.23 -3.29
CA MET A 183 -10.13 4.91 -4.73
C MET A 183 -8.96 4.03 -5.19
N HIS A 184 -7.76 4.20 -4.64
CA HIS A 184 -6.63 3.29 -4.90
C HIS A 184 -6.96 1.88 -4.43
N LEU A 185 -7.38 1.73 -3.17
CA LEU A 185 -7.79 0.44 -2.61
C LEU A 185 -8.89 -0.22 -3.45
N LEU A 186 -9.97 0.51 -3.73
CA LEU A 186 -11.11 -0.01 -4.48
C LEU A 186 -10.72 -0.43 -5.91
N THR A 187 -9.74 0.24 -6.51
CA THR A 187 -9.18 -0.15 -7.81
C THR A 187 -8.36 -1.44 -7.69
N PHE A 188 -7.43 -1.52 -6.72
CA PHE A 188 -6.60 -2.70 -6.55
C PHE A 188 -7.39 -3.96 -6.19
N ILE A 189 -8.47 -3.87 -5.41
CA ILE A 189 -9.28 -5.06 -5.07
C ILE A 189 -10.09 -5.60 -6.26
N LYS A 190 -10.24 -4.84 -7.37
CA LYS A 190 -10.81 -5.37 -8.62
C LYS A 190 -9.80 -6.20 -9.41
N ILE A 191 -8.52 -5.91 -9.23
CA ILE A 191 -7.40 -6.58 -9.91
C ILE A 191 -6.82 -7.69 -9.02
N GLY A 192 -7.00 -7.61 -7.70
CA GLY A 192 -6.45 -8.55 -6.74
C GLY A 192 -7.48 -9.02 -5.72
N ASN A 193 -7.57 -10.34 -5.52
CA ASN A 193 -8.39 -10.93 -4.47
C ASN A 193 -7.54 -11.33 -3.25
N PRO A 194 -7.46 -10.50 -2.19
CA PRO A 194 -6.67 -10.81 -1.00
C PRO A 194 -7.26 -12.03 -0.29
N SER A 195 -6.39 -12.89 0.25
CA SER A 195 -6.80 -14.04 1.06
C SER A 195 -7.67 -13.62 2.25
N TRP A 196 -8.42 -14.57 2.80
CA TRP A 196 -9.22 -14.32 4.01
C TRP A 196 -8.35 -13.84 5.18
N PHE A 197 -7.12 -14.38 5.30
CA PHE A 197 -6.21 -14.03 6.37
C PHE A 197 -5.65 -12.61 6.21
N THR A 198 -5.32 -12.18 4.98
CA THR A 198 -4.95 -10.79 4.70
C THR A 198 -6.10 -9.84 5.04
N ARG A 199 -7.34 -10.18 4.65
CA ARG A 199 -8.54 -9.41 5.01
C ARG A 199 -8.71 -9.30 6.54
N PHE A 200 -8.48 -10.40 7.27
CA PHE A 200 -8.54 -10.39 8.73
C PHE A 200 -7.46 -9.49 9.37
N ILE A 201 -6.22 -9.56 8.89
CA ILE A 201 -5.15 -8.68 9.41
C ILE A 201 -5.45 -7.22 9.09
N ILE A 202 -5.96 -6.91 7.90
CA ILE A 202 -6.38 -5.55 7.54
C ILE A 202 -7.42 -5.05 8.56
N TYR A 203 -8.45 -5.84 8.84
CA TYR A 203 -9.49 -5.49 9.81
C TYR A 203 -8.90 -5.19 11.21
N MET A 204 -8.05 -6.07 11.72
CA MET A 204 -7.40 -5.88 13.01
C MET A 204 -6.43 -4.69 13.00
N GLY A 205 -5.67 -4.54 11.92
CA GLY A 205 -4.68 -3.48 11.73
C GLY A 205 -5.33 -2.11 11.70
N GLN A 206 -6.43 -1.94 10.96
CA GLN A 206 -7.23 -0.72 10.98
C GLN A 206 -7.77 -0.43 12.39
N GLY A 207 -8.28 -1.44 13.09
CA GLY A 207 -8.76 -1.29 14.47
C GLY A 207 -7.69 -0.72 15.42
N VAL A 208 -6.46 -1.23 15.34
CA VAL A 208 -5.35 -0.72 16.16
C VAL A 208 -4.86 0.64 15.67
N PHE A 209 -4.59 0.78 14.37
CA PHE A 209 -4.00 1.98 13.79
C PHE A 209 -4.92 3.19 13.88
N ALA A 210 -6.21 3.05 13.55
CA ALA A 210 -7.17 4.15 13.61
C ALA A 210 -7.28 4.73 15.02
N ASN A 211 -7.37 3.86 16.04
CA ASN A 211 -7.45 4.30 17.43
C ASN A 211 -6.14 4.94 17.92
N LEU A 212 -4.99 4.37 17.57
CA LEU A 212 -3.69 4.95 17.92
C LEU A 212 -3.52 6.32 17.25
N PHE A 213 -3.78 6.42 15.94
CA PHE A 213 -3.65 7.66 15.18
C PHE A 213 -4.62 8.72 15.71
N PHE A 214 -5.87 8.35 16.03
CA PHE A 214 -6.84 9.24 16.67
C PHE A 214 -6.31 9.85 17.97
N LEU A 215 -5.80 9.03 18.88
CA LEU A 215 -5.26 9.49 20.15
C LEU A 215 -4.04 10.40 19.97
N VAL A 216 -3.12 10.04 19.07
CA VAL A 216 -1.93 10.88 18.79
C VAL A 216 -2.35 12.20 18.14
N TYR A 217 -3.32 12.19 17.22
CA TYR A 217 -3.76 13.39 16.52
C TYR A 217 -4.45 14.40 17.46
N LEU A 218 -5.15 13.92 18.50
CA LEU A 218 -5.70 14.81 19.55
C LEU A 218 -4.60 15.60 20.29
N ILE A 219 -3.40 15.03 20.44
CA ILE A 219 -2.32 15.60 21.25
C ILE A 219 -1.27 16.31 20.39
N LYS A 220 -0.86 15.70 19.27
CA LYS A 220 0.25 16.11 18.41
C LYS A 220 -0.10 16.00 16.91
N PRO A 221 -1.07 16.79 16.40
CA PRO A 221 -1.47 16.74 14.99
C PRO A 221 -0.32 16.98 13.99
N ARG A 222 0.65 17.86 14.33
CA ARG A 222 1.85 18.07 13.51
C ARG A 222 2.68 16.81 13.32
N TYR A 223 2.74 15.94 14.34
CA TYR A 223 3.53 14.70 14.26
C TYR A 223 2.82 13.69 13.36
N CYS A 224 1.48 13.64 13.44
CA CYS A 224 0.66 12.83 12.56
C CYS A 224 0.84 13.23 11.09
N HIS A 225 0.71 14.52 10.75
CA HIS A 225 0.96 14.96 9.37
C HIS A 225 2.38 14.66 8.92
N ARG A 226 3.39 14.83 9.79
CA ARG A 226 4.74 14.46 9.41
C ARG A 226 4.90 12.96 9.18
N PHE A 227 4.23 12.13 9.99
CA PHE A 227 4.21 10.68 9.84
C PHE A 227 3.57 10.26 8.52
N VAL A 228 2.43 10.84 8.16
CA VAL A 228 1.77 10.60 6.87
C VAL A 228 2.70 11.03 5.72
N GLY A 229 3.28 12.23 5.77
CA GLY A 229 4.21 12.65 4.71
C GLY A 229 5.39 11.68 4.51
N TYR A 230 5.92 11.09 5.59
CA TYR A 230 6.94 10.04 5.48
C TYR A 230 6.39 8.70 4.97
N LEU A 231 5.14 8.34 5.24
CA LEU A 231 4.50 7.18 4.59
C LEU A 231 4.44 7.40 3.08
N GLU A 232 4.08 8.60 2.64
CA GLU A 232 3.89 8.88 1.21
C GLU A 232 5.21 9.00 0.45
N GLU A 233 6.29 9.44 1.10
CA GLU A 233 7.64 9.25 0.55
C GLU A 233 7.92 7.76 0.26
N GLU A 234 7.55 6.89 1.20
CA GLU A 234 7.78 5.46 1.07
C GLU A 234 6.83 4.81 0.05
N ALA A 235 5.62 5.36 -0.15
CA ALA A 235 4.66 5.00 -1.19
C ALA A 235 5.18 5.39 -2.58
N VAL A 236 5.62 6.64 -2.79
CA VAL A 236 6.28 7.08 -4.04
C VAL A 236 7.48 6.18 -4.38
N SER A 237 8.30 5.82 -3.39
CA SER A 237 9.40 4.87 -3.59
C SER A 237 8.94 3.48 -4.01
N THR A 238 7.83 3.01 -3.44
CA THR A 238 7.25 1.68 -3.70
C THR A 238 6.70 1.62 -5.11
N TYR A 239 5.89 2.60 -5.52
CA TYR A 239 5.30 2.64 -6.87
C TYR A 239 6.35 2.90 -7.96
N THR A 240 7.39 3.69 -7.67
CA THR A 240 8.54 3.81 -8.59
C THR A 240 9.23 2.47 -8.84
N HIS A 241 9.34 1.62 -7.82
CA HIS A 241 9.93 0.28 -7.98
C HIS A 241 9.00 -0.64 -8.79
N LEU A 242 7.69 -0.62 -8.51
CA LEU A 242 6.70 -1.37 -9.28
C LEU A 242 6.73 -1.00 -10.77
N ILE A 243 6.76 0.29 -11.10
CA ILE A 243 6.87 0.76 -12.50
C ILE A 243 8.12 0.17 -13.17
N LYS A 244 9.26 0.13 -12.48
CA LYS A 244 10.50 -0.46 -13.03
C LYS A 244 10.42 -1.97 -13.23
N ASP A 245 9.76 -2.69 -12.34
CA ASP A 245 9.52 -4.12 -12.53
C ASP A 245 8.60 -4.38 -13.74
N ILE A 246 7.60 -3.53 -13.96
CA ILE A 246 6.74 -3.57 -15.15
C ILE A 246 7.57 -3.28 -16.42
N ASP A 247 8.34 -2.19 -16.42
CA ASP A 247 9.16 -1.75 -17.56
C ASP A 247 10.24 -2.76 -17.93
N SER A 248 10.78 -3.47 -16.94
CA SER A 248 11.75 -4.54 -17.14
C SER A 248 11.12 -5.90 -17.49
N LYS A 249 9.81 -5.96 -17.73
CA LYS A 249 9.06 -7.14 -18.14
C LYS A 249 9.16 -8.32 -17.18
N ARG A 250 9.27 -8.02 -15.87
CA ARG A 250 9.28 -9.03 -14.80
C ARG A 250 7.89 -9.41 -14.32
N LEU A 251 6.89 -8.62 -14.69
CA LEU A 251 5.50 -8.76 -14.26
C LEU A 251 4.58 -8.94 -15.47
N PRO A 252 4.84 -9.94 -16.34
CA PRO A 252 4.15 -10.08 -17.62
C PRO A 252 2.64 -10.25 -17.47
N LYS A 253 2.13 -10.78 -16.35
CA LYS A 253 0.68 -10.95 -16.19
C LYS A 253 -0.06 -9.62 -16.06
N PHE A 254 0.64 -8.53 -15.72
CA PHE A 254 0.04 -7.20 -15.72
C PHE A 254 -0.17 -6.64 -17.12
N ASP A 255 0.51 -7.16 -18.16
CA ASP A 255 0.25 -6.79 -19.55
C ASP A 255 -1.13 -7.30 -20.03
N ASP A 256 -1.67 -8.35 -19.39
CA ASP A 256 -2.98 -8.94 -19.71
C ASP A 256 -4.15 -8.35 -18.88
N VAL A 257 -3.88 -7.48 -17.91
CA VAL A 257 -4.91 -6.91 -17.04
C VAL A 257 -5.67 -5.83 -17.78
N ASN A 258 -6.97 -6.04 -17.96
CA ASN A 258 -7.89 -4.96 -18.29
C ASN A 258 -8.12 -4.12 -17.03
N LEU A 259 -7.91 -2.81 -17.14
CA LEU A 259 -8.20 -1.92 -16.03
C LEU A 259 -9.68 -2.02 -15.63
N PRO A 260 -10.03 -1.88 -14.35
CA PRO A 260 -11.42 -1.89 -13.92
C PRO A 260 -12.06 -0.53 -14.21
N GLU A 261 -13.36 -0.50 -14.52
CA GLU A 261 -14.06 0.73 -14.91
C GLU A 261 -13.93 1.88 -13.90
N ILE A 262 -13.90 1.54 -12.61
CA ILE A 262 -13.68 2.49 -11.52
C ILE A 262 -12.40 3.33 -11.68
N SER A 263 -11.37 2.79 -12.34
CA SER A 263 -10.09 3.48 -12.52
C SER A 263 -10.23 4.69 -13.46
N TRP A 264 -10.67 4.50 -14.70
CA TRP A 264 -10.81 5.60 -15.65
C TRP A 264 -12.05 6.47 -15.41
N LEU A 265 -13.02 6.02 -14.60
CA LEU A 265 -14.08 6.89 -14.10
C LEU A 265 -13.59 7.86 -13.02
N TYR A 266 -12.53 7.50 -12.28
CA TYR A 266 -11.91 8.39 -11.31
C TYR A 266 -10.76 9.18 -11.93
N TRP A 267 -9.71 8.52 -12.41
CA TRP A 267 -8.62 9.12 -13.19
C TRP A 267 -9.07 9.34 -14.64
N THR A 268 -9.78 10.43 -14.87
CA THR A 268 -10.46 10.73 -16.16
C THR A 268 -9.53 11.02 -17.35
N ASP A 269 -8.23 11.04 -17.12
CA ASP A 269 -7.18 11.06 -18.14
C ASP A 269 -6.78 9.64 -18.62
N LEU A 270 -7.20 8.58 -17.91
CA LEU A 270 -7.13 7.20 -18.37
C LEU A 270 -8.34 6.82 -19.23
N ASN A 271 -8.25 5.68 -19.90
CA ASN A 271 -9.35 5.07 -20.65
C ASN A 271 -9.29 3.54 -20.62
N GLU A 272 -10.26 2.87 -21.24
CA GLU A 272 -10.37 1.40 -21.31
C GLU A 272 -9.14 0.69 -21.90
N LYS A 273 -8.29 1.40 -22.66
CA LYS A 273 -7.06 0.89 -23.27
C LYS A 273 -5.79 1.27 -22.51
N SER A 274 -5.91 2.04 -21.44
CA SER A 274 -4.78 2.37 -20.58
C SER A 274 -4.25 1.10 -19.91
N THR A 275 -2.94 1.06 -19.73
CA THR A 275 -2.22 -0.09 -19.17
C THR A 275 -2.22 -0.05 -17.64
N PHE A 276 -1.90 -1.17 -17.00
CA PHE A 276 -1.63 -1.18 -15.56
C PHE A 276 -0.49 -0.23 -15.18
N ARG A 277 0.52 -0.05 -16.04
CA ARG A 277 1.60 0.92 -15.83
C ARG A 277 1.07 2.35 -15.73
N ASP A 278 0.17 2.74 -16.62
CA ASP A 278 -0.42 4.09 -16.65
C ASP A 278 -1.21 4.36 -15.36
N LEU A 279 -1.97 3.36 -14.89
CA LEU A 279 -2.65 3.44 -13.59
C LEU A 279 -1.65 3.67 -12.44
N ILE A 280 -0.57 2.89 -12.37
CA ILE A 280 0.44 3.04 -11.29
C ILE A 280 1.14 4.40 -11.36
N GLN A 281 1.32 4.98 -12.54
CA GLN A 281 1.86 6.34 -12.66
C GLN A 281 0.94 7.38 -12.01
N ARG A 282 -0.38 7.27 -12.20
CA ARG A 282 -1.37 8.20 -11.60
C ARG A 282 -1.42 8.04 -10.10
N ILE A 283 -1.49 6.81 -9.61
CA ILE A 283 -1.43 6.50 -8.17
C ILE A 283 -0.15 7.08 -7.55
N ARG A 284 1.01 6.85 -8.16
CA ARG A 284 2.29 7.43 -7.69
C ARG A 284 2.26 8.96 -7.66
N ALA A 285 1.58 9.59 -8.62
CA ALA A 285 1.45 11.04 -8.66
C ALA A 285 0.58 11.58 -7.52
N ASP A 286 -0.52 10.89 -7.20
CA ASP A 286 -1.36 11.17 -6.03
C ASP A 286 -0.51 11.09 -4.75
N GLU A 287 0.27 10.01 -4.56
CA GLU A 287 1.15 9.86 -3.39
C GLU A 287 2.16 11.01 -3.27
N SER A 288 2.72 11.45 -4.40
CA SER A 288 3.66 12.55 -4.40
C SER A 288 3.00 13.85 -3.93
N LYS A 289 1.70 14.01 -4.20
CA LYS A 289 0.95 15.16 -3.73
C LYS A 289 0.57 15.05 -2.27
N HIS A 290 0.09 13.90 -1.81
CA HIS A 290 -0.19 13.63 -0.40
C HIS A 290 1.06 13.86 0.47
N ARG A 291 2.24 13.44 -0.02
CA ARG A 291 3.55 13.74 0.57
C ARG A 291 3.77 15.25 0.75
N GLU A 292 3.67 16.01 -0.34
CA GLU A 292 3.87 17.47 -0.32
C GLU A 292 2.89 18.15 0.64
N VAL A 293 1.61 17.80 0.55
CA VAL A 293 0.54 18.34 1.38
C VAL A 293 0.82 18.06 2.84
N ASN A 294 0.99 16.80 3.24
CA ASN A 294 1.18 16.43 4.64
C ASN A 294 2.47 16.99 5.24
N HIS A 295 3.58 17.01 4.49
CA HIS A 295 4.79 17.68 4.97
C HIS A 295 4.61 19.18 5.16
N THR A 296 3.83 19.84 4.32
CA THR A 296 3.47 21.24 4.45
C THR A 296 2.56 21.46 5.66
N LEU A 297 1.49 20.68 5.82
CA LEU A 297 0.57 20.74 6.95
C LEU A 297 1.29 20.52 8.30
N ALA A 298 2.29 19.65 8.31
CA ALA A 298 3.16 19.45 9.48
C ALA A 298 3.98 20.70 9.86
N ASN A 299 4.22 21.64 8.94
CA ASN A 299 4.95 22.88 9.17
C ASN A 299 4.05 24.01 9.71
N LEU A 300 2.72 23.92 9.56
CA LEU A 300 1.77 24.99 9.91
C LEU A 300 1.41 25.04 11.41
N GLU A 301 1.11 26.24 11.90
CA GLU A 301 0.46 26.47 13.19
C GLU A 301 -1.01 26.03 13.14
N GLN A 302 -1.27 24.80 13.55
CA GLN A 302 -2.55 24.08 13.46
C GLN A 302 -3.81 24.84 13.91
N LYS A 303 -3.67 25.82 14.83
CA LYS A 303 -4.79 26.64 15.35
C LYS A 303 -4.96 27.98 14.61
N LYS A 304 -3.91 28.47 13.96
CA LYS A 304 -3.87 29.83 13.41
C LYS A 304 -3.86 29.85 11.89
N ASP A 305 -3.07 28.98 11.27
CA ASP A 305 -2.84 29.04 9.84
C ASP A 305 -4.01 28.42 9.07
N ARG A 306 -4.30 29.00 7.91
CA ARG A 306 -5.17 28.40 6.90
C ARG A 306 -4.47 27.25 6.18
N ASN A 307 -5.25 26.39 5.53
CA ASN A 307 -4.71 25.45 4.56
C ASN A 307 -4.31 26.20 3.26
N PRO A 308 -3.03 26.22 2.86
CA PRO A 308 -2.56 26.91 1.65
C PRO A 308 -2.97 26.22 0.33
N PHE A 309 -3.33 24.94 0.40
CA PHE A 309 -3.77 24.17 -0.77
C PHE A 309 -5.21 24.49 -1.16
N ALA A 310 -6.12 24.58 -0.18
CA ALA A 310 -7.54 24.82 -0.43
C ALA A 310 -7.92 26.30 -0.51
N LEU A 311 -7.32 27.17 0.31
CA LEU A 311 -7.60 28.61 0.28
C LEU A 311 -6.46 29.33 -0.46
N LYS A 312 -6.73 30.12 -1.50
CA LYS A 312 -5.71 30.94 -2.18
C LYS A 312 -5.74 32.38 -1.69
N VAL A 313 -4.59 33.05 -1.75
CA VAL A 313 -4.47 34.48 -1.46
C VAL A 313 -4.50 35.24 -2.79
N GLU A 314 -5.44 36.16 -2.94
CA GLU A 314 -5.74 36.83 -4.22
C GLU A 314 -4.58 37.65 -4.78
N ASP A 315 -3.76 38.25 -3.91
CA ASP A 315 -2.65 39.13 -4.31
C ASP A 315 -1.30 38.41 -4.45
N VAL A 316 -1.28 37.07 -4.40
CA VAL A 316 -0.07 36.26 -4.63
C VAL A 316 -0.23 35.48 -5.94
N PRO A 317 0.74 35.53 -6.87
CA PRO A 317 0.69 34.76 -8.12
C PRO A 317 0.47 33.27 -7.86
N LYS A 318 -0.32 32.60 -8.71
CA LYS A 318 -0.72 31.20 -8.51
C LYS A 318 0.50 30.27 -8.43
N GLU A 319 1.55 30.57 -9.19
CA GLU A 319 2.79 29.80 -9.30
C GLU A 319 3.65 29.88 -8.03
N GLN A 320 3.39 30.90 -7.19
CA GLN A 320 4.08 31.11 -5.91
C GLN A 320 3.27 30.55 -4.73
N GLN A 321 2.13 29.90 -4.98
CA GLN A 321 1.30 29.28 -3.96
C GLN A 321 1.32 27.76 -4.12
N PRO A 322 1.25 26.99 -3.02
CA PRO A 322 1.09 25.54 -3.10
C PRO A 322 -0.17 25.18 -3.90
N ASP A 323 -0.13 24.19 -4.80
CA ASP A 323 -1.30 23.73 -5.55
C ASP A 323 -1.47 22.21 -5.37
N GLU A 324 -2.64 21.82 -4.89
CA GLU A 324 -2.99 20.41 -4.67
C GLU A 324 -3.18 19.69 -6.01
N TYR A 325 -3.72 20.38 -7.00
CA TYR A 325 -4.20 19.78 -8.23
C TYR A 325 -3.21 19.91 -9.39
N SER A 326 -1.95 20.29 -9.10
CA SER A 326 -0.91 20.44 -10.11
C SER A 326 0.43 19.82 -9.70
N LEU A 327 1.07 19.17 -10.66
CA LEU A 327 2.42 18.60 -10.52
C LEU A 327 3.51 19.55 -11.06
N LYS A 328 3.15 20.72 -11.61
CA LYS A 328 4.09 21.61 -12.31
C LYS A 328 5.04 22.38 -11.40
N THR A 329 4.69 22.60 -10.14
CA THR A 329 5.51 23.31 -9.15
C THR A 329 5.77 22.44 -7.91
N PRO A 330 6.41 21.27 -8.08
CA PRO A 330 6.49 20.28 -7.03
C PRO A 330 7.40 20.75 -5.89
N HIS A 331 6.89 20.71 -4.65
CA HIS A 331 7.69 20.86 -3.45
C HIS A 331 7.67 19.54 -2.67
N PRO A 332 8.44 18.53 -3.10
CA PRO A 332 8.30 17.17 -2.58
C PRO A 332 8.69 17.03 -1.10
N GLU A 333 9.52 17.93 -0.57
CA GLU A 333 9.79 18.00 0.88
C GLU A 333 8.71 18.79 1.66
N GLY A 334 7.70 19.33 0.99
CA GLY A 334 6.69 20.24 1.53
C GLY A 334 7.20 21.67 1.73
N TRP A 335 6.27 22.63 1.67
CA TRP A 335 6.55 24.05 1.84
C TRP A 335 6.85 24.37 3.30
N ASN A 336 7.92 25.12 3.55
CA ASN A 336 8.18 25.67 4.87
C ASN A 336 7.27 26.88 5.11
N ARG A 337 6.94 27.14 6.38
CA ARG A 337 5.91 28.11 6.76
C ARG A 337 6.25 29.52 6.29
N GLU A 338 7.53 29.88 6.35
CA GLU A 338 8.12 31.14 5.92
C GLU A 338 8.08 31.38 4.40
N GLN A 339 7.88 30.33 3.61
CA GLN A 339 7.74 30.43 2.14
C GLN A 339 6.31 30.78 1.72
N MET A 340 5.35 30.73 2.66
CA MET A 340 3.93 30.90 2.37
C MET A 340 3.36 32.10 3.10
N ARG A 341 2.45 32.81 2.43
CA ARG A 341 1.65 33.85 3.07
C ARG A 341 0.38 33.23 3.66
N LEU A 342 0.31 33.13 4.98
CA LEU A 342 -0.71 32.35 5.71
C LEU A 342 -1.78 33.19 6.39
#